data_AF-A0A7C2JXU7-F1
#
_entry.id   AF-A0A7C2JXU7-F1
#
_cell.length_a   1.000
_cell.length_b   1.000
_cell.length_c   1.000
_cell.angle_alpha   90.00
_cell.angle_beta   90.00
_cell.angle_gamma   90.00
#
_symmetry.space_group_name_H-M   'P 1'
#
loop_
_entity.id
_entity.type
_entity.pdbx_description
1 polymer ?
#
loop_
_entity_poly.entity_id
_entity_poly.type
_entity_poly.pdbx_seq_one_letter_code
_entity_poly.pdbx_strand_id
1 'polypeptide(L)'
;MMKRRLASLCTMACLATVTSPLAAADLKYNRDIRPILADNCFSCHGPDSAARKADLRLDQRDAAIERSAIVPGNIADSEMIRRILSTDPDEMMPPPTAHKKLTPRQKQMLSDWVKAGAEYEPHWSFIPPTRPTPPAVKDENWVRNPIDRFVLARLEAAGLSPAPEADCRTLARRLSLDLTGLPPAPDLVEAFVGDSSPQAYEKLVDRLMQTPQWGEHRGRYWLDAARYADTHGIHFDNYREIWAYRDWVIDAFNRNLPFDQFTIEQLAGDLLPNTTLDQKIASGFNRCNITTNEGGIIDEEYLVLYTRDRTETTSLVWMGLTAGCAVCHDHKFDPLTQREFYELAAFFNNTTQPARDGNVKDSPPIIVVPQPEDRDRWNALDGEIAAARQAVEQRRQAARPEFDQWLASAEAAAVAASLPTTGLQLQVPANDGPTQSLKIVRNGEAATVALSEGGEWRDGLTDDKALYLAKGGVAEFGDAADFDKDQPFSCAAWVKLPANDGSGAIIARMDDQNDYRGWDLWVEGRRVGMHLIHKWQDDALKAVSRNQVKADEWTHVCVTYDGSLKAAGIKVYINGEPQPTNVTADALKNTTRTTVPLKLGQRHTGSPLTGTTVNDI
;
A
#
# COMPACT_ATOMS: atom_id res chain seq x y z
N MET A 1 83.04 -42.20 35.67
CA MET A 1 84.47 -42.19 35.26
C MET A 1 84.61 -42.96 33.95
N MET A 2 85.54 -42.54 33.09
CA MET A 2 86.01 -43.17 31.84
C MET A 2 85.18 -42.97 30.56
N LYS A 3 85.57 -41.88 29.91
CA LYS A 3 85.65 -41.59 28.47
C LYS A 3 85.78 -42.83 27.57
N ARG A 4 85.01 -42.85 26.47
CA ARG A 4 85.48 -43.36 25.16
C ARG A 4 85.09 -42.37 24.07
N ARG A 5 86.12 -41.85 23.40
CA ARG A 5 86.03 -41.05 22.18
C ARG A 5 85.85 -42.00 21.00
N LEU A 6 84.90 -41.71 20.12
CA LEU A 6 84.97 -42.14 18.72
C LEU A 6 84.71 -40.91 17.84
N ALA A 7 85.63 -40.73 16.90
CA ALA A 7 85.59 -39.72 15.86
C ALA A 7 84.39 -39.95 14.93
N SER A 8 83.77 -38.87 14.47
CA SER A 8 82.84 -38.92 13.34
C SER A 8 83.17 -37.82 12.34
N LEU A 9 83.22 -38.28 11.10
CA LEU A 9 83.59 -37.58 9.89
C LEU A 9 82.74 -36.34 9.62
N CYS A 10 83.42 -35.32 9.13
CA CYS A 10 82.86 -34.17 8.46
C CYS A 10 82.13 -34.63 7.19
N THR A 11 80.81 -34.45 7.12
CA THR A 11 80.07 -34.44 5.85
C THR A 11 79.19 -33.21 5.84
N MET A 12 79.69 -32.15 5.21
CA MET A 12 78.99 -30.88 5.03
C MET A 12 77.92 -31.11 3.95
N ALA A 13 76.70 -31.42 4.36
CA ALA A 13 75.56 -31.50 3.46
C ALA A 13 75.14 -30.09 3.05
N CYS A 14 75.53 -29.67 1.84
CA CYS A 14 74.95 -28.52 1.17
C CYS A 14 73.44 -28.77 1.01
N LEU A 15 72.62 -28.11 1.84
CA LEU A 15 71.21 -27.89 1.51
C LEU A 15 71.15 -26.99 0.28
N ALA A 16 71.04 -27.61 -0.90
CA ALA A 16 70.54 -26.92 -2.07
C ALA A 16 69.07 -26.58 -1.81
N THR A 17 68.81 -25.35 -1.36
CA THR A 17 67.49 -24.73 -1.44
C THR A 17 67.08 -24.72 -2.90
N VAL A 18 66.25 -25.68 -3.30
CA VAL A 18 65.54 -25.66 -4.58
C VAL A 18 64.49 -24.56 -4.45
N THR A 19 64.90 -23.32 -4.70
CA THR A 19 63.99 -22.27 -5.14
C THR A 19 63.51 -22.68 -6.52
N SER A 20 62.38 -23.40 -6.58
CA SER A 20 61.64 -23.52 -7.83
C SER A 20 61.35 -22.11 -8.33
N PRO A 21 61.75 -21.75 -9.56
CA PRO A 21 61.26 -20.52 -10.16
C PRO A 21 59.76 -20.73 -10.33
N LEU A 22 58.96 -19.99 -9.57
CA LEU A 22 57.54 -19.90 -9.84
C LEU A 22 57.45 -19.36 -11.27
N ALA A 23 56.97 -20.18 -12.19
CA ALA A 23 56.62 -19.73 -13.54
C ALA A 23 55.85 -18.41 -13.41
N ALA A 24 56.19 -17.43 -14.23
CA ALA A 24 55.51 -16.14 -14.28
C ALA A 24 54.00 -16.40 -14.30
N ALA A 25 53.35 -16.24 -13.15
CA ALA A 25 51.94 -16.47 -13.03
C ALA A 25 51.25 -15.45 -13.94
N ASP A 26 50.27 -15.89 -14.73
CA ASP A 26 49.38 -14.99 -15.47
C ASP A 26 48.68 -14.08 -14.44
N LEU A 27 49.25 -12.89 -14.23
CA LEU A 27 48.78 -11.90 -13.27
C LEU A 27 47.47 -11.34 -13.82
N LYS A 28 46.38 -11.49 -13.06
CA LYS A 28 45.07 -10.93 -13.39
C LYS A 28 44.82 -9.69 -12.55
N TYR A 29 44.31 -8.64 -13.19
CA TYR A 29 44.13 -7.36 -12.51
C TYR A 29 43.20 -7.51 -11.31
N ASN A 30 42.02 -8.12 -11.48
CA ASN A 30 41.07 -8.26 -10.39
C ASN A 30 41.53 -9.18 -9.26
N ARG A 31 42.24 -10.27 -9.57
CA ARG A 31 42.69 -11.27 -8.59
C ARG A 31 43.92 -10.82 -7.83
N ASP A 32 44.91 -10.29 -8.54
CA ASP A 32 46.28 -10.15 -8.04
C ASP A 32 46.67 -8.69 -7.75
N ILE A 33 46.16 -7.73 -8.53
CA ILE A 33 46.65 -6.35 -8.54
C ILE A 33 45.71 -5.38 -7.84
N ARG A 34 44.43 -5.38 -8.24
CA ARG A 34 43.41 -4.51 -7.68
C ARG A 34 43.30 -4.60 -6.15
N PRO A 35 43.37 -5.79 -5.51
CA PRO A 35 43.35 -5.86 -4.04
C PRO A 35 44.53 -5.12 -3.39
N ILE A 36 45.71 -5.14 -4.03
CA ILE A 36 46.90 -4.42 -3.54
C ILE A 36 46.67 -2.92 -3.64
N LEU A 37 46.22 -2.44 -4.80
CA LEU A 37 45.96 -1.01 -5.05
C LEU A 37 44.81 -0.48 -4.19
N ALA A 38 43.74 -1.27 -4.01
CA ALA A 38 42.62 -0.91 -3.17
C ALA A 38 43.02 -0.72 -1.70
N ASP A 39 43.81 -1.64 -1.15
CA ASP A 39 44.22 -1.60 0.26
C ASP A 39 45.30 -0.55 0.55
N ASN A 40 46.15 -0.23 -0.44
CA ASN A 40 47.35 0.60 -0.22
C ASN A 40 47.33 1.96 -0.93
N CYS A 41 46.54 2.14 -1.98
CA CYS A 41 46.64 3.30 -2.87
C CYS A 41 45.33 4.09 -3.06
N PHE A 42 44.17 3.41 -3.16
CA PHE A 42 42.91 4.06 -3.55
C PHE A 42 42.34 5.04 -2.52
N SER A 43 42.77 4.98 -1.26
CA SER A 43 42.40 5.98 -0.25
C SER A 43 42.82 7.41 -0.65
N CYS A 44 43.97 7.55 -1.34
CA CYS A 44 44.49 8.84 -1.78
C CYS A 44 44.50 9.01 -3.31
N HIS A 45 44.53 7.92 -4.07
CA HIS A 45 44.63 7.94 -5.54
C HIS A 45 43.52 7.14 -6.21
N GLY A 46 42.34 7.13 -5.59
CA GLY A 46 41.18 6.39 -6.05
C GLY A 46 39.97 7.27 -6.35
N PRO A 47 38.78 6.67 -6.36
CA PRO A 47 37.55 7.32 -6.81
C PRO A 47 37.07 8.49 -5.94
N ASP A 48 37.30 8.48 -4.62
CA ASP A 48 36.83 9.55 -3.72
C ASP A 48 37.52 10.89 -4.02
N SER A 49 36.78 11.83 -4.63
CA SER A 49 37.29 13.15 -5.02
C SER A 49 37.66 14.02 -3.83
N ALA A 50 37.04 13.85 -2.66
CA ALA A 50 37.32 14.65 -1.48
C ALA A 50 38.65 14.27 -0.80
N ALA A 51 39.06 13.00 -0.91
CA ALA A 51 40.33 12.50 -0.36
C ALA A 51 41.49 12.52 -1.38
N ARG A 52 41.18 12.72 -2.67
CA ARG A 52 42.11 12.54 -3.78
C ARG A 52 43.32 13.48 -3.70
N LYS A 53 44.52 12.91 -3.84
CA LYS A 53 45.80 13.62 -3.89
C LYS A 53 46.33 13.63 -5.32
N ALA A 54 46.93 14.76 -5.69
CA ALA A 54 47.47 15.02 -7.03
C ALA A 54 46.45 14.86 -8.18
N ASP A 55 45.16 14.81 -7.87
CA ASP A 55 44.08 14.47 -8.80
C ASP A 55 44.37 13.20 -9.63
N LEU A 56 45.10 12.25 -9.03
CA LEU A 56 45.50 11.00 -9.65
C LEU A 56 44.47 9.90 -9.39
N ARG A 57 44.12 9.14 -10.45
CA ARG A 57 43.19 8.01 -10.43
C ARG A 57 43.89 6.72 -10.84
N LEU A 58 44.45 6.00 -9.87
CA LEU A 58 45.07 4.68 -10.12
C LEU A 58 44.02 3.58 -10.36
N ASP A 59 42.76 3.84 -10.03
CA ASP A 59 41.63 2.94 -10.32
C ASP A 59 41.16 3.01 -11.78
N GLN A 60 41.58 4.04 -12.54
CA GLN A 60 41.26 4.22 -13.95
C GLN A 60 42.53 4.15 -14.80
N ARG A 61 42.59 3.19 -15.73
CA ARG A 61 43.77 2.94 -16.56
C ARG A 61 44.23 4.19 -17.31
N ASP A 62 43.32 4.81 -18.06
CA ASP A 62 43.66 5.93 -18.95
C ASP A 62 44.17 7.14 -18.16
N ALA A 63 43.55 7.43 -17.00
CA ALA A 63 43.99 8.51 -16.13
C ALA A 63 45.36 8.22 -15.47
N ALA A 64 45.64 6.97 -15.09
CA ALA A 64 46.94 6.58 -14.56
C ALA A 64 48.06 6.69 -15.62
N ILE A 65 47.74 6.39 -16.88
CA ILE A 65 48.66 6.51 -18.01
C ILE A 65 48.91 7.97 -18.38
N GLU A 66 47.84 8.78 -18.49
CA GLU A 66 47.94 10.22 -18.84
C GLU A 66 48.81 10.99 -17.85
N ARG A 67 48.77 10.61 -16.57
CA ARG A 67 49.60 11.19 -15.50
C ARG A 67 51.01 10.59 -15.41
N SER A 68 51.39 9.68 -16.30
CA SER A 68 52.64 8.90 -16.24
C SER A 68 52.86 8.17 -14.90
N ALA A 69 51.78 7.93 -14.14
CA ALA A 69 51.86 7.14 -12.91
C ALA A 69 52.16 5.68 -13.26
N ILE A 70 51.60 5.21 -14.38
CA ILE A 70 51.86 3.89 -14.97
C ILE A 70 52.21 4.10 -16.45
N VAL A 71 53.38 3.64 -16.87
CA VAL A 71 53.79 3.58 -18.27
C VAL A 71 53.82 2.10 -18.69
N PRO A 72 52.80 1.62 -19.43
CA PRO A 72 52.71 0.22 -19.87
C PRO A 72 54.00 -0.29 -20.50
N GLY A 73 54.51 -1.42 -20.00
CA GLY A 73 55.73 -2.06 -20.49
C GLY A 73 57.04 -1.45 -20.00
N ASN A 74 57.00 -0.30 -19.30
CA ASN A 74 58.20 0.41 -18.86
C ASN A 74 58.16 0.72 -17.36
N ILE A 75 58.88 -0.09 -16.58
CA ILE A 75 59.01 0.09 -15.13
C ILE A 75 59.77 1.38 -14.78
N ALA A 76 60.83 1.72 -15.53
CA ALA A 76 61.71 2.82 -15.19
C ALA A 76 61.02 4.19 -15.28
N ASP A 77 60.11 4.33 -16.26
CA ASP A 77 59.36 5.57 -16.49
C ASP A 77 58.03 5.61 -15.72
N SER A 78 57.66 4.54 -15.01
CA SER A 78 56.44 4.47 -14.21
C SER A 78 56.63 5.08 -12.81
N GLU A 79 56.10 6.28 -12.59
CA GLU A 79 56.27 7.00 -11.32
C GLU A 79 55.72 6.20 -10.12
N MET A 80 54.62 5.47 -10.28
CA MET A 80 54.09 4.60 -9.22
C MET A 80 55.12 3.57 -8.78
N ILE A 81 55.85 2.94 -9.71
CA ILE A 81 56.85 1.93 -9.37
C ILE A 81 58.04 2.56 -8.66
N ARG A 82 58.52 3.72 -9.15
CA ARG A 82 59.57 4.49 -8.47
C ARG A 82 59.20 4.80 -7.02
N ARG A 83 57.96 5.26 -6.79
CA ARG A 83 57.44 5.63 -5.46
C ARG A 83 57.31 4.43 -4.52
N ILE A 84 56.83 3.28 -4.98
CA ILE A 84 56.70 2.08 -4.10
C ILE A 84 58.06 1.44 -3.78
N LEU A 85 59.07 1.67 -4.62
CA LEU A 85 60.44 1.17 -4.40
C LEU A 85 61.34 2.16 -3.63
N SER A 86 60.96 3.44 -3.56
CA SER A 86 61.70 4.45 -2.80
C SER A 86 61.76 4.12 -1.30
N THR A 87 62.88 4.48 -0.68
CA THR A 87 63.12 4.42 0.76
C THR A 87 63.08 5.80 1.42
N ASP A 88 62.95 6.87 0.63
CA ASP A 88 62.82 8.23 1.13
C ASP A 88 61.41 8.44 1.71
N PRO A 89 61.26 8.79 3.01
CA PRO A 89 59.96 9.01 3.64
C PRO A 89 59.07 10.06 2.96
N ASP A 90 59.65 11.04 2.27
CA ASP A 90 58.91 12.12 1.60
C ASP A 90 58.48 11.74 0.17
N GLU A 91 59.12 10.73 -0.42
CA GLU A 91 58.76 10.23 -1.74
C GLU A 91 57.97 8.92 -1.71
N MET A 92 58.25 8.05 -0.74
CA MET A 92 57.75 6.68 -0.75
C MET A 92 56.23 6.61 -0.66
N MET A 93 55.66 5.67 -1.40
CA MET A 93 54.22 5.39 -1.35
C MET A 93 53.97 3.92 -0.97
N PRO A 94 53.02 3.62 -0.07
CA PRO A 94 52.24 4.57 0.75
C PRO A 94 53.13 5.37 1.73
N PRO A 95 52.77 6.61 2.06
CA PRO A 95 53.57 7.43 2.97
C PRO A 95 53.51 6.87 4.40
N PRO A 96 54.51 7.11 5.26
CA PRO A 96 54.52 6.59 6.63
C PRO A 96 53.27 6.95 7.45
N THR A 97 52.68 8.13 7.19
CA THR A 97 51.46 8.64 7.83
C THR A 97 50.20 7.87 7.45
N ALA A 98 50.21 7.13 6.33
CA ALA A 98 49.09 6.28 5.93
C ALA A 98 49.04 4.96 6.73
N HIS A 99 50.09 4.61 7.47
CA HIS A 99 50.20 3.36 8.23
C HIS A 99 49.95 2.08 7.40
N LYS A 100 50.18 2.15 6.08
CA LYS A 100 50.10 1.03 5.13
C LYS A 100 51.49 0.66 4.63
N LYS A 101 51.74 -0.63 4.40
CA LYS A 101 53.04 -1.12 3.91
C LYS A 101 52.85 -2.21 2.87
N LEU A 102 53.43 -1.99 1.69
CA LEU A 102 53.53 -3.01 0.66
C LEU A 102 54.62 -4.03 1.02
N THR A 103 54.25 -5.31 1.02
CA THR A 103 55.21 -6.41 1.15
C THR A 103 56.13 -6.50 -0.07
N PRO A 104 57.33 -7.10 0.04
CA PRO A 104 58.22 -7.30 -1.11
C PRO A 104 57.53 -8.02 -2.27
N ARG A 105 56.68 -9.01 -1.98
CA ARG A 105 55.90 -9.73 -2.99
C ARG A 105 54.90 -8.82 -3.72
N GLN A 106 54.19 -7.96 -3.00
CA GLN A 106 53.24 -7.03 -3.62
C GLN A 106 53.95 -6.01 -4.52
N LYS A 107 55.11 -5.47 -4.09
CA LYS A 107 55.92 -4.57 -4.93
C LYS A 107 56.39 -5.26 -6.22
N GLN A 108 56.80 -6.52 -6.11
CA GLN A 108 57.21 -7.33 -7.27
C GLN A 108 56.02 -7.56 -8.21
N MET A 109 54.86 -7.97 -7.70
CA MET A 109 53.66 -8.19 -8.51
C MET A 109 53.21 -6.93 -9.27
N LEU A 110 53.24 -5.76 -8.62
CA LEU A 110 52.93 -4.48 -9.28
C LEU A 110 53.94 -4.17 -10.39
N SER A 111 55.23 -4.41 -10.15
CA SER A 111 56.29 -4.18 -11.14
C SER A 111 56.15 -5.11 -12.35
N ASP A 112 55.89 -6.40 -12.11
CA ASP A 112 55.70 -7.41 -13.17
C ASP A 112 54.43 -7.12 -13.99
N TRP A 113 53.35 -6.69 -13.34
CA TRP A 113 52.13 -6.28 -14.03
C TRP A 113 52.33 -5.05 -14.92
N VAL A 114 53.05 -4.03 -14.43
CA VAL A 114 53.40 -2.86 -15.25
C VAL A 114 54.27 -3.27 -16.45
N LYS A 115 55.27 -4.12 -16.21
CA LYS A 115 56.12 -4.68 -17.28
C LYS A 115 55.34 -5.48 -18.32
N ALA A 116 54.28 -6.17 -17.89
CA ALA A 116 53.40 -6.94 -18.77
C ALA A 116 52.39 -6.07 -19.55
N GLY A 117 52.39 -4.75 -19.37
CA GLY A 117 51.51 -3.82 -20.10
C GLY A 117 50.41 -3.17 -19.25
N ALA A 118 50.38 -3.43 -17.94
CA ALA A 118 49.40 -2.86 -17.01
C ALA A 118 47.95 -2.96 -17.52
N GLU A 119 47.54 -4.15 -17.97
CA GLU A 119 46.16 -4.38 -18.41
C GLU A 119 45.20 -4.31 -17.22
N TYR A 120 44.13 -3.53 -17.36
CA TYR A 120 43.06 -3.40 -16.37
C TYR A 120 41.90 -4.29 -16.78
N GLU A 121 41.19 -4.81 -15.79
CA GLU A 121 39.95 -5.54 -15.99
C GLU A 121 38.79 -4.76 -15.34
N PRO A 122 37.57 -4.77 -15.93
CA PRO A 122 36.36 -4.34 -15.21
C PRO A 122 36.22 -5.11 -13.90
N HIS A 123 35.48 -4.58 -12.91
CA HIS A 123 35.22 -5.36 -11.69
C HIS A 123 34.59 -6.71 -12.05
N TRP A 124 35.00 -7.78 -11.36
CA TRP A 124 34.64 -9.16 -11.71
C TRP A 124 33.12 -9.37 -11.83
N SER A 125 32.32 -8.63 -11.05
CA SER A 125 30.85 -8.70 -11.08
C SER A 125 30.22 -8.13 -12.35
N PHE A 126 30.95 -7.31 -13.11
CA PHE A 126 30.49 -6.74 -14.38
C PHE A 126 31.08 -7.45 -15.60
N ILE A 127 31.82 -8.53 -15.39
CA ILE A 127 32.31 -9.40 -16.46
C ILE A 127 31.29 -10.55 -16.61
N PRO A 128 30.67 -10.72 -17.79
CA PRO A 128 29.75 -11.83 -18.01
C PRO A 128 30.40 -13.18 -17.66
N PRO A 129 29.78 -13.99 -16.79
CA PRO A 129 30.34 -15.28 -16.44
C PRO A 129 30.33 -16.19 -17.68
N THR A 130 31.47 -16.82 -17.95
CA THR A 130 31.60 -17.84 -19.00
C THR A 130 31.68 -19.22 -18.35
N ARG A 131 31.14 -20.26 -19.01
CA ARG A 131 31.16 -21.62 -18.47
C ARG A 131 32.60 -22.15 -18.46
N PRO A 132 33.23 -22.35 -17.28
CA PRO A 132 34.60 -22.82 -17.23
C PRO A 132 34.66 -24.32 -17.52
N THR A 133 35.80 -24.79 -18.04
CA THR A 133 36.11 -26.22 -18.08
C THR A 133 36.39 -26.70 -16.65
N PRO A 134 35.69 -27.73 -16.13
CA PRO A 134 35.97 -28.27 -14.81
C PRO A 134 37.41 -28.79 -14.71
N PRO A 135 38.10 -28.60 -13.57
CA PRO A 135 39.46 -29.06 -13.41
C PRO A 135 39.55 -30.59 -13.41
N ALA A 136 40.69 -31.10 -13.85
CA ALA A 136 41.04 -32.51 -13.66
C ALA A 136 41.34 -32.76 -12.18
N VAL A 137 40.90 -33.91 -11.67
CA VAL A 137 41.07 -34.33 -10.28
C VAL A 137 41.58 -35.76 -10.26
N LYS A 138 42.25 -36.17 -9.18
CA LYS A 138 42.80 -37.52 -9.05
C LYS A 138 41.71 -38.53 -8.71
N ASP A 139 40.81 -38.18 -7.79
CA ASP A 139 39.70 -39.05 -7.39
C ASP A 139 38.42 -38.74 -8.16
N GLU A 140 38.33 -39.23 -9.39
CA GLU A 140 37.14 -39.02 -10.24
C GLU A 140 35.89 -39.74 -9.70
N ASN A 141 36.04 -40.77 -8.87
CA ASN A 141 34.92 -41.53 -8.33
C ASN A 141 34.15 -40.75 -7.25
N TRP A 142 34.79 -39.79 -6.59
CA TRP A 142 34.13 -38.94 -5.59
C TRP A 142 33.24 -37.86 -6.23
N VAL A 143 33.48 -37.51 -7.50
CA VAL A 143 32.77 -36.45 -8.21
C VAL A 143 31.35 -36.89 -8.57
N ARG A 144 30.34 -36.25 -7.99
CA ARG A 144 28.92 -36.46 -8.33
C ARG A 144 28.42 -35.45 -9.36
N ASN A 145 28.93 -34.22 -9.30
CA ASN A 145 28.57 -33.15 -10.23
C ASN A 145 29.79 -32.25 -10.57
N PRO A 146 29.69 -31.36 -11.57
CA PRO A 146 30.82 -30.53 -11.99
C PRO A 146 31.40 -29.58 -10.91
N ILE A 147 30.62 -29.19 -9.90
CA ILE A 147 31.06 -28.32 -8.80
C ILE A 147 32.07 -29.07 -7.92
N ASP A 148 31.84 -30.37 -7.70
CA ASP A 148 32.70 -31.21 -6.87
C ASP A 148 34.14 -31.25 -7.40
N ARG A 149 34.33 -31.14 -8.72
CA ARG A 149 35.68 -31.06 -9.32
C ARG A 149 36.44 -29.83 -8.84
N PHE A 150 35.79 -28.67 -8.72
CA PHE A 150 36.45 -27.45 -8.23
C PHE A 150 36.82 -27.56 -6.75
N VAL A 151 35.94 -28.15 -5.93
CA VAL A 151 36.21 -28.38 -4.51
C VAL A 151 37.35 -29.38 -4.32
N LEU A 152 37.28 -30.52 -5.00
CA LEU A 152 38.27 -31.59 -4.90
C LEU A 152 39.64 -31.15 -5.42
N ALA A 153 39.70 -30.44 -6.56
CA ALA A 153 40.96 -29.91 -7.07
C ALA A 153 41.65 -29.00 -6.03
N ARG A 154 40.88 -28.18 -5.30
CA ARG A 154 41.43 -27.31 -4.25
C ARG A 154 41.91 -28.10 -3.03
N LEU A 155 41.17 -29.14 -2.63
CA LEU A 155 41.54 -30.04 -1.54
C LEU A 155 42.82 -30.82 -1.89
N GLU A 156 42.88 -31.44 -3.06
CA GLU A 156 44.04 -32.20 -3.54
C GLU A 156 45.29 -31.31 -3.63
N ALA A 157 45.14 -30.08 -4.13
CA ALA A 157 46.23 -29.10 -4.19
C ALA A 157 46.72 -28.67 -2.79
N ALA A 158 45.85 -28.73 -1.79
CA ALA A 158 46.18 -28.47 -0.39
C ALA A 158 46.66 -29.72 0.38
N GLY A 159 46.70 -30.89 -0.26
CA GLY A 159 47.02 -32.15 0.41
C GLY A 159 45.92 -32.63 1.38
N LEU A 160 44.68 -32.19 1.16
CA LEU A 160 43.51 -32.56 1.94
C LEU A 160 42.64 -33.58 1.19
N SER A 161 41.87 -34.36 1.94
CA SER A 161 40.88 -35.30 1.39
C SER A 161 39.47 -34.92 1.86
N PRO A 162 38.41 -35.26 1.09
CA PRO A 162 37.04 -35.04 1.53
C PRO A 162 36.73 -35.72 2.87
N ALA A 163 35.90 -35.06 3.69
CA ALA A 163 35.36 -35.68 4.90
C ALA A 163 34.34 -36.78 4.55
N PRO A 164 34.16 -37.80 5.40
CA PRO A 164 33.10 -38.79 5.21
C PRO A 164 31.72 -38.12 5.27
N GLU A 165 30.77 -38.68 4.51
CA GLU A 165 29.38 -38.24 4.53
C GLU A 165 28.78 -38.45 5.92
N ALA A 166 27.92 -37.52 6.35
CA ALA A 166 27.25 -37.63 7.63
C ALA A 166 26.19 -38.76 7.61
N ASP A 167 25.86 -39.31 8.78
CA ASP A 167 24.81 -40.31 8.87
C ASP A 167 23.43 -39.76 8.46
N CYS A 168 22.52 -40.66 8.05
CA CYS A 168 21.21 -40.27 7.52
C CYS A 168 20.39 -39.40 8.49
N ARG A 169 20.48 -39.64 9.81
CA ARG A 169 19.72 -38.84 10.79
C ARG A 169 20.28 -37.42 10.88
N THR A 170 21.60 -37.28 10.86
CA THR A 170 22.27 -35.97 10.79
C THR A 170 21.95 -35.23 9.48
N LEU A 171 21.95 -35.92 8.34
CA LEU A 171 21.59 -35.32 7.05
C LEU A 171 20.13 -34.85 7.03
N ALA A 172 19.19 -35.67 7.50
CA ALA A 172 17.78 -35.27 7.56
C ALA A 172 17.57 -34.03 8.44
N ARG A 173 18.25 -33.96 9.59
CA ARG A 173 18.19 -32.79 10.46
C ARG A 173 18.73 -31.53 9.78
N ARG A 174 19.91 -31.61 9.16
CA ARG A 174 20.53 -30.47 8.47
C ARG A 174 19.65 -29.98 7.33
N LEU A 175 19.18 -30.90 6.51
CA LEU A 175 18.37 -30.58 5.34
C LEU A 175 17.02 -29.96 5.72
N SER A 176 16.35 -30.50 6.73
CA SER A 176 15.09 -29.93 7.21
C SER A 176 15.29 -28.51 7.76
N LEU A 177 16.33 -28.29 8.57
CA LEU A 177 16.61 -26.94 9.09
C LEU A 177 16.98 -25.94 8.00
N ASP A 178 17.70 -26.39 6.97
CA ASP A 178 18.12 -25.53 5.86
C ASP A 178 16.96 -25.19 4.90
N LEU A 179 16.09 -26.17 4.61
CA LEU A 179 14.98 -25.96 3.67
C LEU A 179 13.74 -25.36 4.35
N THR A 180 13.38 -25.82 5.55
CA THR A 180 12.11 -25.41 6.20
C THR A 180 12.31 -24.55 7.44
N GLY A 181 13.55 -24.38 7.92
CA GLY A 181 13.83 -23.69 9.18
C GLY A 181 13.41 -24.49 10.43
N LEU A 182 12.85 -25.70 10.25
CA LEU A 182 12.28 -26.50 11.32
C LEU A 182 12.99 -27.86 11.44
N PRO A 183 13.05 -28.45 12.65
CA PRO A 183 13.52 -29.82 12.81
C PRO A 183 12.59 -30.81 12.08
N PRO A 184 13.13 -31.92 11.53
CA PRO A 184 12.31 -32.88 10.79
C PRO A 184 11.39 -33.66 11.74
N ALA A 185 10.21 -34.03 11.25
CA ALA A 185 9.33 -34.94 11.97
C ALA A 185 9.95 -36.35 12.09
N PRO A 186 9.74 -37.10 13.18
CA PRO A 186 10.37 -38.41 13.38
C PRO A 186 10.07 -39.42 12.27
N ASP A 187 8.84 -39.45 11.76
CA ASP A 187 8.39 -40.33 10.67
C ASP A 187 9.11 -40.03 9.34
N LEU A 188 9.34 -38.74 9.04
CA LEU A 188 10.13 -38.33 7.89
C LEU A 188 11.58 -38.84 7.99
N VAL A 189 12.17 -38.79 9.19
CA VAL A 189 13.53 -39.29 9.43
C VAL A 189 13.58 -40.81 9.27
N GLU A 190 12.68 -41.56 9.87
CA GLU A 190 12.66 -43.03 9.74
C GLU A 190 12.42 -43.46 8.29
N ALA A 191 11.56 -42.76 7.54
CA ALA A 191 11.34 -43.01 6.12
C ALA A 191 12.62 -42.81 5.30
N PHE A 192 13.41 -41.76 5.59
CA PHE A 192 14.69 -41.54 4.92
C PHE A 192 15.75 -42.57 5.32
N VAL A 193 15.87 -42.88 6.62
CA VAL A 193 16.82 -43.88 7.13
C VAL A 193 16.53 -45.28 6.56
N GLY A 194 15.27 -45.61 6.34
CA GLY A 194 14.85 -46.88 5.73
C GLY A 194 14.90 -46.92 4.20
N ASP A 195 15.05 -45.79 3.51
CA ASP A 195 15.13 -45.75 2.05
C ASP A 195 16.56 -46.09 1.59
N SER A 196 16.73 -47.30 1.05
CA SER A 196 18.00 -47.79 0.50
C SER A 196 18.21 -47.45 -0.98
N SER A 197 17.29 -46.70 -1.59
CA SER A 197 17.43 -46.30 -2.99
C SER A 197 18.59 -45.31 -3.17
N PRO A 198 19.26 -45.34 -4.35
CA PRO A 198 20.35 -44.42 -4.64
C PRO A 198 19.92 -42.94 -4.73
N GLN A 199 18.61 -42.65 -4.65
CA GLN A 199 18.02 -41.31 -4.70
C GLN A 199 17.32 -40.93 -3.39
N ALA A 200 17.61 -41.62 -2.28
CA ALA A 200 16.93 -41.38 -1.00
C ALA A 200 17.09 -39.92 -0.54
N TYR A 201 18.26 -39.32 -0.78
CA TYR A 201 18.55 -37.94 -0.40
C TYR A 201 17.75 -36.94 -1.24
N GLU A 202 17.73 -37.11 -2.56
CA GLU A 202 17.00 -36.26 -3.50
C GLU A 202 15.49 -36.30 -3.24
N LYS A 203 14.93 -37.50 -2.96
CA LYS A 203 13.52 -37.62 -2.56
C LYS A 203 13.19 -36.87 -1.28
N LEU A 204 14.12 -36.83 -0.31
CA LEU A 204 13.94 -36.07 0.92
C LEU A 204 13.95 -34.55 0.63
N VAL A 205 14.86 -34.09 -0.23
CA VAL A 205 14.90 -32.70 -0.72
C VAL A 205 13.57 -32.33 -1.36
N ASP A 206 13.10 -33.12 -2.32
CA ASP A 206 11.84 -32.87 -3.05
C ASP A 206 10.64 -32.83 -2.09
N ARG A 207 10.58 -33.76 -1.13
CA ARG A 207 9.50 -33.79 -0.14
C ARG A 207 9.50 -32.55 0.75
N LEU A 208 10.66 -32.07 1.18
CA LEU A 208 10.79 -30.87 2.00
C LEU A 208 10.44 -29.62 1.19
N MET A 209 10.83 -29.52 -0.08
CA MET A 209 10.48 -28.40 -0.96
C MET A 209 8.99 -28.34 -1.32
N GLN A 210 8.26 -29.45 -1.17
CA GLN A 210 6.80 -29.51 -1.38
C GLN A 210 5.99 -29.07 -0.16
N THR A 211 6.61 -28.82 1.00
CA THR A 211 5.87 -28.37 2.19
C THR A 211 5.66 -26.84 2.15
N PRO A 212 4.58 -26.32 2.77
CA PRO A 212 4.38 -24.87 2.87
C PRO A 212 5.55 -24.15 3.56
N GLN A 213 6.21 -24.83 4.51
CA GLN A 213 7.30 -24.28 5.30
C GLN A 213 8.54 -23.96 4.48
N TRP A 214 8.73 -24.61 3.31
CA TRP A 214 9.80 -24.23 2.38
C TRP A 214 9.64 -22.78 1.91
N GLY A 215 8.45 -22.43 1.39
CA GLY A 215 8.14 -21.07 0.97
C GLY A 215 8.16 -20.06 2.11
N GLU A 216 7.69 -20.43 3.30
CA GLU A 216 7.75 -19.58 4.50
C GLU A 216 9.21 -19.28 4.88
N HIS A 217 10.07 -20.30 4.91
CA HIS A 217 11.47 -20.16 5.29
C HIS A 217 12.26 -19.32 4.28
N ARG A 218 12.07 -19.56 2.98
CA ARG A 218 12.72 -18.78 1.92
C ARG A 218 12.16 -17.37 1.81
N GLY A 219 10.84 -17.25 1.93
CA GLY A 219 10.11 -15.99 1.90
C GLY A 219 10.61 -15.00 2.94
N ARG A 220 10.93 -15.44 4.16
CA ARG A 220 11.44 -14.53 5.21
C ARG A 220 12.68 -13.71 4.75
N TYR A 221 13.63 -14.37 4.07
CA TYR A 221 14.86 -13.69 3.62
C TYR A 221 14.55 -12.67 2.53
N TRP A 222 13.59 -12.99 1.67
CA TRP A 222 13.12 -12.08 0.64
C TRP A 222 12.35 -10.90 1.23
N LEU A 223 11.50 -11.14 2.21
CA LEU A 223 10.70 -10.12 2.87
C LEU A 223 11.57 -9.11 3.62
N ASP A 224 12.68 -9.56 4.24
CA ASP A 224 13.71 -8.68 4.80
C ASP A 224 14.31 -7.79 3.70
N ALA A 225 14.65 -8.35 2.54
CA ALA A 225 15.22 -7.61 1.41
C ALA A 225 14.23 -6.62 0.78
N ALA A 226 12.94 -6.99 0.71
CA ALA A 226 11.85 -6.14 0.26
C ALA A 226 11.49 -5.06 1.29
N ARG A 227 11.93 -5.23 2.55
CA ARG A 227 11.65 -4.37 3.72
C ARG A 227 10.18 -4.42 4.11
N TYR A 228 9.59 -5.59 3.97
CA TYR A 228 8.24 -5.85 4.43
C TYR A 228 8.13 -5.61 5.93
N ALA A 229 7.05 -4.92 6.34
CA ALA A 229 6.66 -4.78 7.73
C ALA A 229 5.12 -4.79 7.83
N ASP A 230 4.60 -5.32 8.93
CA ASP A 230 3.17 -5.26 9.26
C ASP A 230 2.75 -3.90 9.83
N THR A 231 3.64 -2.91 9.83
CA THR A 231 3.43 -1.55 10.36
C THR A 231 3.94 -0.46 9.40
N HIS A 232 3.52 0.78 9.61
CA HIS A 232 3.97 1.95 8.83
C HIS A 232 5.42 2.35 9.14
N GLY A 233 5.83 2.21 10.41
CA GLY A 233 7.12 2.61 10.93
C GLY A 233 7.25 4.11 11.27
N ILE A 234 8.51 4.58 11.31
CA ILE A 234 9.00 5.94 11.55
C ILE A 234 8.48 6.66 12.81
N HIS A 235 7.28 7.24 12.77
CA HIS A 235 6.71 8.11 13.80
C HIS A 235 5.50 7.48 14.47
N PHE A 236 4.67 6.79 13.68
CA PHE A 236 3.49 6.07 14.14
C PHE A 236 3.61 4.62 13.68
N ASP A 237 4.09 3.75 14.57
CA ASP A 237 4.29 2.32 14.28
C ASP A 237 2.97 1.53 14.36
N ASN A 238 1.97 1.99 13.61
CA ASN A 238 0.64 1.39 13.56
C ASN A 238 0.54 0.34 12.46
N TYR A 239 -0.42 -0.57 12.64
CA TYR A 239 -0.68 -1.66 11.71
C TYR A 239 -0.96 -1.18 10.29
N ARG A 240 -0.38 -1.90 9.31
CA ARG A 240 -0.56 -1.70 7.87
C ARG A 240 -1.01 -3.00 7.20
N GLU A 241 -2.02 -2.91 6.37
CA GLU A 241 -2.63 -4.04 5.66
C GLU A 241 -1.94 -4.28 4.31
N ILE A 242 -0.83 -5.03 4.31
CA ILE A 242 -0.08 -5.44 3.11
C ILE A 242 0.28 -6.95 3.08
N TRP A 243 -0.33 -7.74 3.97
CA TRP A 243 -0.08 -9.18 4.12
C TRP A 243 -0.24 -9.99 2.82
N ALA A 244 -1.08 -9.54 1.88
CA ALA A 244 -1.26 -10.20 0.59
C ALA A 244 0.07 -10.29 -0.20
N TYR A 245 0.95 -9.29 -0.10
CA TYR A 245 2.27 -9.35 -0.72
C TYR A 245 3.17 -10.40 -0.06
N ARG A 246 3.14 -10.51 1.27
CA ARG A 246 3.87 -11.54 2.02
C ARG A 246 3.46 -12.93 1.55
N ASP A 247 2.16 -13.18 1.48
CA ASP A 247 1.62 -14.48 1.09
C ASP A 247 1.95 -14.78 -0.38
N TRP A 248 1.88 -13.77 -1.26
CA TRP A 248 2.33 -13.92 -2.65
C TRP A 248 3.82 -14.32 -2.75
N VAL A 249 4.70 -13.73 -1.94
CA VAL A 249 6.14 -14.10 -1.92
C VAL A 249 6.32 -15.55 -1.48
N ILE A 250 5.65 -15.96 -0.41
CA ILE A 250 5.70 -17.34 0.12
C ILE A 250 5.22 -18.32 -0.95
N ASP A 251 4.09 -18.02 -1.57
CA ASP A 251 3.54 -18.83 -2.65
C ASP A 251 4.50 -18.89 -3.83
N ALA A 252 5.07 -17.77 -4.28
CA ALA A 252 6.00 -17.73 -5.40
C ALA A 252 7.18 -18.71 -5.22
N PHE A 253 7.72 -18.84 -4.01
CA PHE A 253 8.74 -19.85 -3.69
C PHE A 253 8.18 -21.29 -3.71
N ASN A 254 6.99 -21.52 -3.15
CA ASN A 254 6.34 -22.84 -3.11
C ASN A 254 6.02 -23.39 -4.51
N ARG A 255 5.59 -22.53 -5.44
CA ARG A 255 5.35 -22.90 -6.86
C ARG A 255 6.60 -22.80 -7.74
N ASN A 256 7.77 -22.54 -7.14
CA ASN A 256 9.05 -22.42 -7.82
C ASN A 256 8.99 -21.47 -9.04
N LEU A 257 8.47 -20.26 -8.81
CA LEU A 257 8.32 -19.25 -9.85
C LEU A 257 9.70 -18.92 -10.47
N PRO A 258 9.84 -18.94 -11.80
CA PRO A 258 11.09 -18.55 -12.46
C PRO A 258 11.55 -17.15 -12.02
N PHE A 259 12.84 -17.01 -11.74
CA PHE A 259 13.39 -15.79 -11.14
C PHE A 259 13.17 -14.55 -12.02
N ASP A 260 13.25 -14.70 -13.35
CA ASP A 260 12.92 -13.64 -14.31
C ASP A 260 11.48 -13.16 -14.16
N GLN A 261 10.51 -14.08 -14.06
CA GLN A 261 9.12 -13.72 -13.83
C GLN A 261 8.91 -13.12 -12.44
N PHE A 262 9.55 -13.68 -11.41
CA PHE A 262 9.51 -13.16 -10.04
C PHE A 262 10.05 -11.72 -9.94
N THR A 263 11.07 -11.38 -10.74
CA THR A 263 11.57 -10.01 -10.88
C THR A 263 10.56 -9.10 -11.58
N ILE A 264 10.02 -9.52 -12.73
CA ILE A 264 9.10 -8.69 -13.53
C ILE A 264 7.83 -8.38 -12.75
N GLU A 265 7.21 -9.38 -12.12
CA GLU A 265 5.94 -9.20 -11.39
C GLU A 265 6.09 -8.25 -10.20
N GLN A 266 7.23 -8.29 -9.50
CA GLN A 266 7.46 -7.39 -8.36
C GLN A 266 7.82 -5.96 -8.76
N LEU A 267 8.59 -5.79 -9.84
CA LEU A 267 8.99 -4.45 -10.27
C LEU A 267 7.86 -3.73 -11.03
N ALA A 268 7.05 -4.44 -11.81
CA ALA A 268 6.10 -3.85 -12.74
C ALA A 268 4.87 -4.73 -13.03
N GLY A 269 4.46 -5.62 -12.11
CA GLY A 269 3.35 -6.55 -12.34
C GLY A 269 2.01 -5.86 -12.61
N ASP A 270 1.77 -4.69 -12.03
CA ASP A 270 0.60 -3.84 -12.26
C ASP A 270 0.61 -3.17 -13.64
N LEU A 271 1.77 -3.06 -14.29
CA LEU A 271 1.95 -2.49 -15.63
C LEU A 271 1.91 -3.55 -16.74
N LEU A 272 1.77 -4.83 -16.40
CA LEU A 272 1.65 -5.89 -17.40
C LEU A 272 0.31 -5.79 -18.16
N PRO A 273 0.30 -6.08 -19.47
CA PRO A 273 -0.94 -6.12 -20.24
C PRO A 273 -1.85 -7.24 -19.71
N ASN A 274 -3.14 -6.92 -19.50
CA ASN A 274 -4.11 -7.85 -18.91
C ASN A 274 -3.65 -8.42 -17.55
N THR A 275 -3.01 -7.59 -16.73
CA THR A 275 -2.46 -7.97 -15.42
C THR A 275 -3.49 -8.68 -14.53
N THR A 276 -3.05 -9.79 -13.91
CA THR A 276 -3.85 -10.56 -12.95
C THR A 276 -3.85 -9.90 -11.57
N LEU A 277 -4.76 -10.34 -10.69
CA LEU A 277 -4.75 -9.87 -9.29
C LEU A 277 -3.41 -10.19 -8.60
N ASP A 278 -2.87 -11.40 -8.80
CA ASP A 278 -1.61 -11.81 -8.19
C ASP A 278 -0.43 -10.96 -8.68
N GLN A 279 -0.42 -10.56 -9.95
CA GLN A 279 0.61 -9.67 -10.50
C GLN A 279 0.52 -8.24 -9.93
N LYS A 280 -0.69 -7.74 -9.68
CA LYS A 280 -0.88 -6.48 -8.95
C LYS A 280 -0.40 -6.59 -7.50
N ILE A 281 -0.69 -7.69 -6.83
CA ILE A 281 -0.22 -7.96 -5.46
C ILE A 281 1.32 -8.02 -5.43
N ALA A 282 1.95 -8.69 -6.40
CA ALA A 282 3.40 -8.79 -6.52
C ALA A 282 4.09 -7.42 -6.57
N SER A 283 3.50 -6.46 -7.29
CA SER A 283 4.02 -5.09 -7.38
C SER A 283 4.05 -4.34 -6.02
N GLY A 284 3.45 -4.93 -4.97
CA GLY A 284 3.55 -4.53 -3.58
C GLY A 284 4.98 -4.38 -3.05
N PHE A 285 5.99 -4.99 -3.69
CA PHE A 285 7.41 -4.73 -3.42
C PHE A 285 7.73 -3.22 -3.41
N ASN A 286 7.21 -2.49 -4.39
CA ASN A 286 7.39 -1.04 -4.51
C ASN A 286 6.69 -0.24 -3.40
N ARG A 287 5.81 -0.89 -2.64
CA ARG A 287 5.04 -0.29 -1.54
C ARG A 287 5.62 -0.63 -0.19
N CYS A 288 6.58 -1.53 -0.06
CA CYS A 288 7.18 -1.91 1.22
C CYS A 288 8.05 -0.82 1.88
N ASN A 289 8.20 0.36 1.26
CA ASN A 289 8.87 1.48 1.90
C ASN A 289 8.15 1.93 3.18
N ILE A 290 8.93 2.46 4.13
CA ILE A 290 8.44 3.08 5.36
C ILE A 290 7.61 4.32 4.99
N THR A 291 6.47 4.53 5.67
CA THR A 291 5.55 5.66 5.43
C THR A 291 5.40 6.54 6.65
N THR A 292 4.81 7.74 6.50
CA THR A 292 4.61 8.67 7.62
C THR A 292 3.22 9.30 7.62
N ASN A 293 2.80 9.78 8.80
CA ASN A 293 1.67 10.70 8.95
C ASN A 293 1.94 11.77 10.03
N GLU A 294 3.22 12.07 10.27
CA GLU A 294 3.60 13.08 11.26
C GLU A 294 3.11 14.48 10.86
N GLY A 295 2.64 15.24 11.85
CA GLY A 295 2.32 16.65 11.65
C GLY A 295 3.58 17.48 11.46
N GLY A 296 3.63 18.29 10.40
CA GLY A 296 4.75 19.21 10.13
C GLY A 296 5.74 18.75 9.08
N ILE A 297 5.55 17.55 8.51
CA ILE A 297 6.35 17.12 7.35
C ILE A 297 6.13 18.04 6.14
N ILE A 298 7.13 18.06 5.26
CA ILE A 298 7.00 18.61 3.91
C ILE A 298 6.65 17.46 2.98
N ASP A 299 5.43 17.48 2.42
CA ASP A 299 4.92 16.36 1.62
C ASP A 299 5.85 16.03 0.42
N GLU A 300 6.39 17.05 -0.26
CA GLU A 300 7.32 16.87 -1.39
C GLU A 300 8.64 16.20 -0.96
N GLU A 301 9.15 16.51 0.23
CA GLU A 301 10.37 15.88 0.75
C GLU A 301 10.17 14.37 0.90
N TYR A 302 9.01 13.95 1.42
CA TYR A 302 8.71 12.53 1.60
C TYR A 302 8.46 11.80 0.28
N LEU A 303 7.84 12.44 -0.71
CA LEU A 303 7.71 11.85 -2.05
C LEU A 303 9.08 11.59 -2.68
N VAL A 304 10.04 12.51 -2.51
CA VAL A 304 11.43 12.32 -2.95
C VAL A 304 12.11 11.21 -2.14
N LEU A 305 11.94 11.17 -0.82
CA LEU A 305 12.49 10.09 0.03
C LEU A 305 11.95 8.72 -0.36
N TYR A 306 10.66 8.57 -0.63
CA TYR A 306 10.05 7.31 -1.07
C TYR A 306 10.56 6.87 -2.45
N THR A 307 10.80 7.82 -3.36
CA THR A 307 11.39 7.54 -4.67
C THR A 307 12.85 7.08 -4.53
N ARG A 308 13.64 7.80 -3.73
CA ARG A 308 15.01 7.42 -3.39
C ARG A 308 15.06 6.01 -2.81
N ASP A 309 14.20 5.74 -1.84
CA ASP A 309 14.09 4.48 -1.13
C ASP A 309 13.83 3.28 -2.06
N ARG A 310 12.87 3.40 -2.98
CA ARG A 310 12.58 2.38 -4.00
C ARG A 310 13.76 2.17 -4.97
N THR A 311 14.43 3.26 -5.33
CA THR A 311 15.61 3.24 -6.22
C THR A 311 16.80 2.53 -5.58
N GLU A 312 17.12 2.89 -4.32
CA GLU A 312 18.19 2.28 -3.54
C GLU A 312 17.91 0.78 -3.32
N THR A 313 16.66 0.44 -2.98
CA THR A 313 16.27 -0.95 -2.72
C THR A 313 16.35 -1.81 -3.97
N THR A 314 15.85 -1.31 -5.10
CA THR A 314 15.97 -2.04 -6.38
C THR A 314 17.44 -2.27 -6.73
N SER A 315 18.29 -1.24 -6.58
CA SER A 315 19.72 -1.35 -6.86
C SER A 315 20.40 -2.37 -5.95
N LEU A 316 20.07 -2.37 -4.66
CA LEU A 316 20.66 -3.28 -3.69
C LEU A 316 20.19 -4.73 -3.91
N VAL A 317 18.88 -4.93 -4.03
CA VAL A 317 18.25 -6.27 -4.07
C VAL A 317 18.50 -6.97 -5.39
N TRP A 318 18.38 -6.27 -6.52
CA TRP A 318 18.47 -6.89 -7.85
C TRP A 318 19.83 -6.74 -8.51
N MET A 319 20.51 -5.60 -8.30
CA MET A 319 21.81 -5.34 -8.94
C MET A 319 22.99 -5.67 -8.02
N GLY A 320 22.75 -5.81 -6.71
CA GLY A 320 23.83 -5.97 -5.72
C GLY A 320 24.71 -4.73 -5.58
N LEU A 321 24.19 -3.54 -5.90
CA LEU A 321 24.93 -2.27 -5.89
C LEU A 321 24.39 -1.31 -4.84
N THR A 322 25.28 -0.60 -4.14
CA THR A 322 24.90 0.33 -3.07
C THR A 322 24.66 1.74 -3.60
N ALA A 323 23.61 1.93 -4.41
CA ALA A 323 23.34 3.21 -5.09
C ALA A 323 23.10 4.42 -4.14
N GLY A 324 22.93 4.22 -2.83
CA GLY A 324 22.62 5.29 -1.89
C GLY A 324 23.68 6.39 -1.74
N CYS A 325 24.97 6.12 -2.01
CA CYS A 325 25.95 7.22 -2.06
C CYS A 325 25.72 8.14 -3.27
N ALA A 326 25.17 7.60 -4.38
CA ALA A 326 24.93 8.31 -5.62
C ALA A 326 23.87 9.42 -5.50
N VAL A 327 23.11 9.45 -4.39
CA VAL A 327 22.10 10.48 -4.11
C VAL A 327 22.73 11.88 -4.08
N CYS A 328 23.88 12.03 -3.43
CA CYS A 328 24.51 13.34 -3.17
C CYS A 328 25.73 13.63 -4.06
N HIS A 329 26.42 12.59 -4.52
CA HIS A 329 27.63 12.69 -5.34
C HIS A 329 27.85 11.37 -6.09
N ASP A 330 28.70 11.31 -7.12
CA ASP A 330 29.03 10.03 -7.77
C ASP A 330 29.49 8.97 -6.76
N HIS A 331 29.06 7.72 -6.94
CA HIS A 331 29.31 6.67 -5.99
C HIS A 331 30.83 6.43 -5.81
N LYS A 332 31.25 6.21 -4.56
CA LYS A 332 32.68 6.15 -4.22
C LYS A 332 33.39 4.91 -4.72
N PHE A 333 32.71 3.79 -4.98
CA PHE A 333 33.38 2.52 -5.30
C PHE A 333 32.76 1.81 -6.51
N ASP A 334 31.45 1.67 -6.53
CA ASP A 334 30.67 1.20 -7.67
C ASP A 334 30.63 2.23 -8.81
N PRO A 335 30.53 1.77 -10.07
CA PRO A 335 30.50 2.62 -11.26
C PRO A 335 29.09 3.21 -11.48
N LEU A 336 28.62 4.01 -10.52
CA LEU A 336 27.33 4.70 -10.58
C LEU A 336 27.55 6.19 -10.39
N THR A 337 27.16 6.99 -11.38
CA THR A 337 27.13 8.45 -11.27
C THR A 337 25.86 8.92 -10.56
N GLN A 338 25.91 10.14 -10.02
CA GLN A 338 24.71 10.79 -9.49
C GLN A 338 23.64 10.95 -10.58
N ARG A 339 24.05 11.24 -11.83
CA ARG A 339 23.10 11.38 -12.94
C ARG A 339 22.34 10.08 -13.17
N GLU A 340 23.03 8.96 -13.23
CA GLU A 340 22.41 7.64 -13.45
C GLU A 340 21.48 7.25 -12.29
N PHE A 341 21.79 7.64 -11.05
CA PHE A 341 20.88 7.46 -9.92
C PHE A 341 19.53 8.14 -10.15
N TYR A 342 19.55 9.42 -10.57
CA TYR A 342 18.31 10.16 -10.82
C TYR A 342 17.60 9.74 -12.12
N GLU A 343 18.33 9.25 -13.13
CA GLU A 343 17.74 8.59 -14.30
C GLU A 343 16.99 7.31 -13.91
N LEU A 344 17.55 6.49 -13.03
CA LEU A 344 16.87 5.31 -12.50
C LEU A 344 15.68 5.68 -11.60
N ALA A 345 15.83 6.72 -10.78
CA ALA A 345 14.76 7.21 -9.90
C ALA A 345 13.51 7.65 -10.68
N ALA A 346 13.65 8.10 -11.93
CA ALA A 346 12.53 8.50 -12.77
C ALA A 346 11.52 7.35 -13.00
N PHE A 347 11.98 6.11 -13.08
CA PHE A 347 11.09 4.93 -13.21
C PHE A 347 10.24 4.71 -11.96
N PHE A 348 10.82 4.95 -10.78
CA PHE A 348 10.13 4.78 -9.50
C PHE A 348 9.34 6.02 -9.09
N ASN A 349 9.60 7.20 -9.67
CA ASN A 349 8.81 8.40 -9.43
C ASN A 349 7.47 8.44 -10.21
N ASN A 350 6.84 7.27 -10.39
CA ASN A 350 5.56 7.11 -11.07
C ASN A 350 4.60 6.34 -10.16
N THR A 351 4.08 7.00 -9.13
CA THR A 351 3.20 6.40 -8.13
C THR A 351 2.03 7.31 -7.80
N THR A 352 0.87 6.72 -7.50
CA THR A 352 -0.29 7.43 -6.98
C THR A 352 -0.37 7.41 -5.44
N GLN A 353 0.69 6.94 -4.77
CA GLN A 353 0.80 6.96 -3.32
C GLN A 353 0.88 8.41 -2.81
N PRO A 354 0.01 8.82 -1.87
CA PRO A 354 0.13 10.11 -1.21
C PRO A 354 1.35 10.14 -0.29
N ALA A 355 1.87 11.34 -0.01
CA ALA A 355 2.99 11.54 0.91
C ALA A 355 2.68 11.07 2.33
N ARG A 356 1.41 11.17 2.74
CA ARG A 356 0.95 10.78 4.08
C ARG A 356 0.12 9.51 4.02
N ASP A 357 0.39 8.58 4.92
CA ASP A 357 -0.36 7.32 5.02
C ASP A 357 -1.71 7.46 5.73
N GLY A 358 -1.99 8.64 6.32
CA GLY A 358 -3.24 8.94 7.01
C GLY A 358 -3.38 8.27 8.39
N ASN A 359 -2.37 7.51 8.82
CA ASN A 359 -2.41 6.64 9.98
C ASN A 359 -3.59 5.66 9.95
N VAL A 360 -3.87 5.13 8.76
CA VAL A 360 -4.92 4.14 8.50
C VAL A 360 -4.30 2.86 7.97
N LYS A 361 -4.90 1.71 8.29
CA LYS A 361 -4.37 0.39 7.91
C LYS A 361 -4.20 0.21 6.40
N ASP A 362 -5.07 0.81 5.61
CA ASP A 362 -5.24 0.61 4.18
C ASP A 362 -5.00 1.90 3.41
N SER A 363 -3.81 2.49 3.58
CA SER A 363 -3.42 3.74 2.92
C SER A 363 -3.48 3.62 1.39
N PRO A 364 -4.22 4.49 0.69
CA PRO A 364 -4.35 4.44 -0.77
C PRO A 364 -3.00 4.52 -1.53
N PRO A 365 -2.93 4.02 -2.79
CA PRO A 365 -3.97 3.23 -3.46
C PRO A 365 -4.12 1.84 -2.84
N ILE A 366 -5.34 1.30 -2.89
CA ILE A 366 -5.69 -0.03 -2.37
C ILE A 366 -6.32 -0.89 -3.46
N ILE A 367 -6.15 -2.20 -3.33
CA ILE A 367 -6.87 -3.21 -4.10
C ILE A 367 -7.61 -4.12 -3.13
N VAL A 368 -8.83 -4.51 -3.47
CA VAL A 368 -9.55 -5.53 -2.71
C VAL A 368 -9.03 -6.89 -3.14
N VAL A 369 -8.52 -7.66 -2.19
CA VAL A 369 -8.02 -9.02 -2.40
C VAL A 369 -9.03 -9.97 -1.77
N PRO A 370 -9.93 -10.61 -2.56
CA PRO A 370 -10.79 -11.68 -2.04
C PRO A 370 -9.94 -12.86 -1.55
N GLN A 371 -10.45 -13.55 -0.52
CA GLN A 371 -9.85 -14.81 -0.07
C GLN A 371 -9.77 -15.81 -1.23
N PRO A 372 -8.76 -16.70 -1.27
CA PRO A 372 -8.60 -17.66 -2.35
C PRO A 372 -9.88 -18.45 -2.69
N GLU A 373 -10.61 -18.90 -1.67
CA GLU A 373 -11.88 -19.64 -1.79
C GLU A 373 -13.04 -18.81 -2.37
N ASP A 374 -12.98 -17.49 -2.25
CA ASP A 374 -14.02 -16.56 -2.71
C ASP A 374 -13.74 -16.00 -4.12
N ARG A 375 -12.54 -16.22 -4.68
CA ARG A 375 -12.11 -15.62 -5.96
C ARG A 375 -13.06 -15.91 -7.12
N ASP A 376 -13.50 -17.16 -7.26
CA ASP A 376 -14.41 -17.56 -8.33
C ASP A 376 -15.76 -16.85 -8.19
N ARG A 377 -16.28 -16.75 -6.96
CA ARG A 377 -17.53 -16.03 -6.69
C ARG A 377 -17.37 -14.54 -6.95
N TRP A 378 -16.29 -13.94 -6.46
CA TRP A 378 -15.95 -12.53 -6.63
C TRP A 378 -15.95 -12.14 -8.12
N ASN A 379 -15.27 -12.93 -8.96
CA ASN A 379 -15.18 -12.67 -10.40
C ASN A 379 -16.53 -12.80 -11.13
N ALA A 380 -17.44 -13.63 -10.63
CA ALA A 380 -18.78 -13.80 -11.22
C ALA A 380 -19.74 -12.64 -10.87
N LEU A 381 -19.55 -11.98 -9.72
CA LEU A 381 -20.49 -10.99 -9.19
C LEU A 381 -20.70 -9.78 -10.10
N ASP A 382 -19.64 -9.27 -10.74
CA ASP A 382 -19.76 -8.09 -11.59
C ASP A 382 -20.74 -8.31 -12.75
N GLY A 383 -20.67 -9.49 -13.38
CA GLY A 383 -21.61 -9.89 -14.45
C GLY A 383 -23.04 -10.05 -13.94
N GLU A 384 -23.22 -10.68 -12.77
CA GLU A 384 -24.53 -10.87 -12.16
C GLU A 384 -25.18 -9.57 -11.71
N ILE A 385 -24.42 -8.63 -11.13
CA ILE A 385 -24.91 -7.31 -10.73
C ILE A 385 -25.37 -6.53 -11.96
N ALA A 386 -24.57 -6.54 -13.03
CA ALA A 386 -24.95 -5.90 -14.29
C ALA A 386 -26.24 -6.49 -14.86
N ALA A 387 -26.34 -7.82 -14.91
CA ALA A 387 -27.54 -8.52 -15.37
C ALA A 387 -28.77 -8.22 -14.51
N ALA A 388 -28.63 -8.22 -13.19
CA ALA A 388 -29.71 -7.90 -12.26
C ALA A 388 -30.20 -6.46 -12.42
N ARG A 389 -29.29 -5.49 -12.57
CA ARG A 389 -29.66 -4.09 -12.85
C ARG A 389 -30.41 -3.96 -14.17
N GLN A 390 -29.97 -4.68 -15.21
CA GLN A 390 -30.67 -4.71 -16.49
C GLN A 390 -32.07 -5.30 -16.36
N ALA A 391 -32.24 -6.38 -15.60
CA ALA A 391 -33.54 -6.99 -15.35
C ALA A 391 -34.50 -6.05 -14.62
N VAL A 392 -34.02 -5.29 -13.63
CA VAL A 392 -34.83 -4.26 -12.92
C VAL A 392 -35.31 -3.19 -13.90
N GLU A 393 -34.45 -2.68 -14.77
CA GLU A 393 -34.82 -1.65 -15.74
C GLU A 393 -35.79 -2.19 -16.80
N GLN A 394 -35.58 -3.42 -17.30
CA GLN A 394 -36.53 -4.08 -18.20
C GLN A 394 -37.90 -4.25 -17.55
N ARG A 395 -37.96 -4.67 -16.27
CA ARG A 395 -39.22 -4.79 -15.55
C ARG A 395 -39.90 -3.43 -15.40
N ARG A 396 -39.14 -2.37 -15.09
CA ARG A 396 -39.68 -0.99 -14.99
C ARG A 396 -40.33 -0.56 -16.30
N GLN A 397 -39.68 -0.81 -17.44
CA GLN A 397 -40.22 -0.47 -18.76
C GLN A 397 -41.45 -1.31 -19.10
N ALA A 398 -41.40 -2.62 -18.85
CA ALA A 398 -42.52 -3.52 -19.10
C ALA A 398 -43.75 -3.23 -18.22
N ALA A 399 -43.54 -2.76 -16.98
CA ALA A 399 -44.61 -2.41 -16.06
C ALA A 399 -45.32 -1.09 -16.42
N ARG A 400 -44.69 -0.24 -17.23
CA ARG A 400 -45.18 1.12 -17.45
C ARG A 400 -46.56 1.17 -18.14
N PRO A 401 -46.84 0.39 -19.21
CA PRO A 401 -48.16 0.40 -19.82
C PRO A 401 -49.28 -0.09 -18.88
N GLU A 402 -49.01 -1.12 -18.08
CA GLU A 402 -49.96 -1.63 -17.07
C GLU A 402 -50.27 -0.54 -16.02
N PHE A 403 -49.24 0.16 -15.56
CA PHE A 403 -49.38 1.28 -14.63
C PHE A 403 -50.18 2.43 -15.23
N ASP A 404 -49.88 2.85 -16.47
CA ASP A 404 -50.60 3.93 -17.14
C ASP A 404 -52.08 3.57 -17.37
N GLN A 405 -52.38 2.30 -17.67
CA GLN A 405 -53.75 1.80 -17.78
C GLN A 405 -54.48 1.83 -16.43
N TRP A 406 -53.84 1.37 -15.35
CA TRP A 406 -54.38 1.46 -14.00
C TRP A 406 -54.68 2.92 -13.63
N LEU A 407 -53.69 3.80 -13.84
CA LEU A 407 -53.77 5.23 -13.51
C LEU A 407 -54.94 5.92 -14.23
N ALA A 408 -55.21 5.58 -15.49
CA ALA A 408 -56.32 6.14 -16.26
C ALA A 408 -57.71 5.72 -15.74
N SER A 409 -57.80 4.60 -15.03
CA SER A 409 -59.04 4.06 -14.46
C SER A 409 -59.15 4.25 -12.94
N ALA A 410 -58.13 4.84 -12.32
CA ALA A 410 -58.05 4.98 -10.88
C ALA A 410 -59.01 6.06 -10.38
N GLU A 411 -59.90 5.69 -9.47
CA GLU A 411 -60.79 6.64 -8.78
C GLU A 411 -60.15 7.12 -7.47
N ALA A 412 -60.31 8.40 -7.14
CA ALA A 412 -59.72 8.99 -5.92
C ALA A 412 -60.07 8.21 -4.64
N ALA A 413 -61.31 7.73 -4.52
CA ALA A 413 -61.74 6.93 -3.37
C ALA A 413 -61.07 5.55 -3.32
N ALA A 414 -60.88 4.90 -4.47
CA ALA A 414 -60.19 3.62 -4.57
C ALA A 414 -58.68 3.78 -4.27
N VAL A 415 -58.06 4.86 -4.77
CA VAL A 415 -56.67 5.20 -4.45
C VAL A 415 -56.53 5.48 -2.96
N ALA A 416 -57.38 6.33 -2.38
CA ALA A 416 -57.37 6.64 -0.94
C ALA A 416 -57.54 5.39 -0.06
N ALA A 417 -58.43 4.46 -0.45
CA ALA A 417 -58.61 3.18 0.25
C ALA A 417 -57.41 2.23 0.11
N SER A 418 -56.62 2.39 -0.96
CA SER A 418 -55.40 1.61 -1.20
C SER A 418 -54.13 2.22 -0.61
N LEU A 419 -54.19 3.45 -0.10
CA LEU A 419 -53.05 4.10 0.53
C LEU A 419 -52.63 3.28 1.75
N PRO A 420 -51.36 2.83 1.82
CA PRO A 420 -50.89 2.05 2.95
C PRO A 420 -50.89 2.94 4.20
N THR A 421 -51.81 2.67 5.12
CA THR A 421 -51.84 3.30 6.45
C THR A 421 -50.94 2.58 7.45
N THR A 422 -50.39 1.41 7.07
CA THR A 422 -49.41 0.68 7.87
C THR A 422 -48.16 1.52 8.06
N GLY A 423 -47.88 1.92 9.31
CA GLY A 423 -46.74 2.77 9.66
C GLY A 423 -47.04 4.27 9.70
N LEU A 424 -48.26 4.71 9.36
CA LEU A 424 -48.69 6.11 9.45
C LEU A 424 -48.64 6.59 10.92
N GLN A 425 -47.73 7.53 11.19
CA GLN A 425 -47.53 8.07 12.55
C GLN A 425 -48.53 9.19 12.88
N LEU A 426 -48.83 10.04 11.91
CA LEU A 426 -49.70 11.18 12.07
C LEU A 426 -50.36 11.54 10.73
N GLN A 427 -51.63 11.89 10.78
CA GLN A 427 -52.36 12.60 9.73
C GLN A 427 -53.09 13.77 10.36
N VAL A 428 -52.94 14.95 9.77
CA VAL A 428 -53.64 16.18 10.16
C VAL A 428 -54.38 16.72 8.93
N PRO A 429 -55.67 16.35 8.76
CA PRO A 429 -56.50 16.88 7.66
C PRO A 429 -56.54 18.41 7.65
N ALA A 430 -56.53 19.04 8.83
CA ALA A 430 -56.52 20.49 9.00
C ALA A 430 -57.68 21.19 8.25
N ASN A 431 -58.89 20.62 8.34
CA ASN A 431 -60.11 21.09 7.69
C ASN A 431 -61.31 21.29 8.66
N ASP A 432 -61.07 21.26 9.98
CA ASP A 432 -62.11 21.27 11.03
C ASP A 432 -62.87 22.58 11.27
N GLY A 433 -62.47 23.69 10.63
CA GLY A 433 -62.91 25.04 10.97
C GLY A 433 -64.43 25.25 11.08
N PRO A 434 -64.89 26.19 11.93
CA PRO A 434 -64.13 27.15 12.74
C PRO A 434 -63.97 26.71 14.22
N THR A 435 -63.07 25.77 14.50
CA THR A 435 -62.76 25.26 15.85
C THR A 435 -61.39 25.74 16.36
N GLN A 436 -61.14 25.67 17.67
CA GLN A 436 -59.80 25.83 18.27
C GLN A 436 -59.15 24.46 18.58
N SER A 437 -59.47 23.47 17.76
CA SER A 437 -58.94 22.12 17.86
C SER A 437 -58.87 21.46 16.49
N LEU A 438 -57.91 20.56 16.32
CA LEU A 438 -57.70 19.76 15.12
C LEU A 438 -58.10 18.31 15.39
N LYS A 439 -58.90 17.71 14.51
CA LYS A 439 -59.05 16.27 14.46
C LYS A 439 -57.84 15.70 13.73
N ILE A 440 -57.25 14.66 14.30
CA ILE A 440 -56.06 14.00 13.77
C ILE A 440 -56.24 12.48 13.81
N VAL A 441 -55.43 11.78 13.04
CA VAL A 441 -55.18 10.35 13.23
C VAL A 441 -53.74 10.21 13.68
N ARG A 442 -53.49 9.65 14.86
CA ARG A 442 -52.15 9.42 15.40
C ARG A 442 -51.97 7.94 15.66
N ASN A 443 -50.94 7.34 15.07
CA ASN A 443 -50.66 5.90 15.16
C ASN A 443 -51.90 5.02 14.84
N GLY A 444 -52.73 5.47 13.89
CA GLY A 444 -53.96 4.79 13.48
C GLY A 444 -55.21 5.09 14.33
N GLU A 445 -55.10 5.87 15.41
CA GLU A 445 -56.22 6.22 16.29
C GLU A 445 -56.67 7.68 16.09
N ALA A 446 -57.98 7.90 16.03
CA ALA A 446 -58.54 9.25 15.95
C ALA A 446 -58.36 9.98 17.29
N ALA A 447 -57.87 11.21 17.23
CA ALA A 447 -57.68 12.08 18.39
C ALA A 447 -58.05 13.53 18.07
N THR A 448 -58.18 14.35 19.11
CA THR A 448 -58.39 15.80 18.99
C THR A 448 -57.29 16.52 19.75
N VAL A 449 -56.63 17.47 19.09
CA VAL A 449 -55.53 18.27 19.67
C VAL A 449 -55.94 19.74 19.71
N ALA A 450 -55.61 20.42 20.81
CA ALA A 450 -55.86 21.85 20.95
C ALA A 450 -54.94 22.67 20.05
N LEU A 451 -55.49 23.75 19.48
CA LEU A 451 -54.76 24.73 18.69
C LEU A 451 -54.54 25.99 19.54
N SER A 452 -53.34 26.56 19.55
CA SER A 452 -53.06 27.81 20.28
C SER A 452 -53.67 29.03 19.59
N GLU A 453 -53.69 30.19 20.30
CA GLU A 453 -54.40 31.44 19.94
C GLU A 453 -54.00 32.14 18.61
N GLY A 454 -53.27 31.48 17.70
CA GLY A 454 -52.91 31.99 16.37
C GLY A 454 -53.34 31.10 15.20
N GLY A 455 -54.21 30.11 15.42
CA GLY A 455 -54.79 29.31 14.36
C GLY A 455 -56.05 29.97 13.77
N GLU A 456 -56.02 30.29 12.47
CA GLU A 456 -57.19 30.82 11.75
C GLU A 456 -57.63 29.84 10.65
N TRP A 457 -58.86 29.97 10.18
CA TRP A 457 -59.39 29.12 9.12
C TRP A 457 -59.60 29.92 7.84
N ARG A 458 -59.05 29.43 6.73
CA ARG A 458 -59.20 30.01 5.39
C ARG A 458 -59.81 28.99 4.44
N ASP A 459 -60.10 29.38 3.21
CA ASP A 459 -60.61 28.45 2.19
C ASP A 459 -59.54 27.41 1.82
N GLY A 460 -59.94 26.14 1.82
CA GLY A 460 -59.07 25.00 1.58
C GLY A 460 -58.83 24.70 0.09
N LEU A 461 -58.01 23.69 -0.18
CA LEU A 461 -57.75 23.22 -1.54
C LEU A 461 -58.84 22.23 -2.00
N THR A 462 -59.07 21.21 -1.20
CA THR A 462 -60.01 20.11 -1.46
C THR A 462 -61.26 20.19 -0.59
N ASP A 463 -61.17 20.86 0.56
CA ASP A 463 -62.22 21.00 1.57
C ASP A 463 -62.64 22.47 1.75
N ASP A 464 -63.77 22.69 2.41
CA ASP A 464 -64.34 24.02 2.69
C ASP A 464 -63.41 24.92 3.54
N LYS A 465 -62.49 24.31 4.31
CA LYS A 465 -61.57 25.02 5.21
C LYS A 465 -60.17 24.40 5.22
N ALA A 466 -59.17 25.25 5.43
CA ALA A 466 -57.78 24.89 5.71
C ALA A 466 -57.19 25.76 6.84
N LEU A 467 -56.21 25.22 7.56
CA LEU A 467 -55.57 25.90 8.67
C LEU A 467 -54.58 26.95 8.19
N TYR A 468 -54.79 28.21 8.54
CA TYR A 468 -53.84 29.30 8.39
C TYR A 468 -53.03 29.51 9.67
N LEU A 469 -51.71 29.40 9.52
CA LEU A 469 -50.74 29.57 10.58
C LEU A 469 -50.44 31.07 10.74
N ALA A 470 -51.24 31.77 11.56
CA ALA A 470 -50.91 33.12 12.01
C ALA A 470 -49.83 33.07 13.11
N LYS A 471 -49.37 34.23 13.55
CA LYS A 471 -48.32 34.30 14.57
C LYS A 471 -48.77 33.59 15.86
N GLY A 472 -48.10 32.50 16.21
CA GLY A 472 -48.39 31.72 17.41
C GLY A 472 -49.44 30.61 17.23
N GLY A 473 -49.88 30.29 16.01
CA GLY A 473 -50.73 29.13 15.72
C GLY A 473 -49.90 27.85 15.67
N VAL A 474 -49.92 27.08 16.76
CA VAL A 474 -49.14 25.85 16.95
C VAL A 474 -50.07 24.76 17.48
N ALA A 475 -49.89 23.55 17.00
CA ALA A 475 -50.49 22.34 17.56
C ALA A 475 -49.37 21.36 17.92
N GLU A 476 -49.45 20.75 19.10
CA GLU A 476 -48.44 19.80 19.61
C GLU A 476 -49.02 18.38 19.63
N PHE A 477 -48.28 17.42 19.07
CA PHE A 477 -48.71 16.03 18.89
C PHE A 477 -47.94 15.04 19.79
N GLY A 478 -47.37 15.51 20.90
CA GLY A 478 -46.63 14.68 21.86
C GLY A 478 -45.45 13.92 21.24
N ASP A 479 -45.28 12.65 21.61
CA ASP A 479 -44.18 11.77 21.17
C ASP A 479 -44.32 11.19 19.74
N ALA A 480 -45.26 11.68 18.92
CA ALA A 480 -45.44 11.19 17.56
C ALA A 480 -44.19 11.42 16.70
N ALA A 481 -43.94 10.49 15.76
CA ALA A 481 -42.91 10.61 14.71
C ALA A 481 -41.50 10.93 15.24
N ASP A 482 -41.10 10.32 16.37
CA ASP A 482 -39.72 10.33 16.87
C ASP A 482 -38.85 9.38 16.03
N PHE A 483 -38.54 9.76 14.79
CA PHE A 483 -37.70 8.96 13.91
C PHE A 483 -36.22 9.09 14.27
N ASP A 484 -35.49 7.98 14.21
CA ASP A 484 -34.04 7.97 14.37
C ASP A 484 -33.30 8.03 13.02
N LYS A 485 -31.99 8.27 13.09
CA LYS A 485 -31.10 8.50 11.95
C LYS A 485 -31.15 7.43 10.85
N ASP A 486 -31.47 6.18 11.17
CA ASP A 486 -31.45 5.03 10.25
C ASP A 486 -32.86 4.50 9.93
N GLN A 487 -33.89 5.24 10.33
CA GLN A 487 -35.29 4.89 10.04
C GLN A 487 -35.76 5.64 8.79
N PRO A 488 -36.19 4.95 7.72
CA PRO A 488 -36.78 5.60 6.57
C PRO A 488 -38.16 6.16 6.93
N PHE A 489 -38.46 7.38 6.47
CA PHE A 489 -39.77 8.00 6.65
C PHE A 489 -40.07 9.03 5.56
N SER A 490 -41.33 9.44 5.47
CA SER A 490 -41.80 10.49 4.56
C SER A 490 -42.75 11.43 5.30
N CYS A 491 -42.70 12.71 4.95
CA CYS A 491 -43.70 13.70 5.35
C CYS A 491 -44.18 14.45 4.11
N ALA A 492 -45.48 14.75 4.08
CA ALA A 492 -46.09 15.49 2.99
C ALA A 492 -47.08 16.52 3.56
N ALA A 493 -47.44 17.52 2.77
CA ALA A 493 -48.50 18.47 3.10
C ALA A 493 -48.96 19.20 1.86
N TRP A 494 -50.23 19.59 1.80
CA TRP A 494 -50.61 20.72 0.96
C TRP A 494 -50.31 22.02 1.67
N VAL A 495 -49.60 22.91 1.00
CA VAL A 495 -49.24 24.23 1.53
C VAL A 495 -49.51 25.34 0.55
N LYS A 496 -49.87 26.50 1.09
CA LYS A 496 -49.95 27.77 0.38
C LYS A 496 -48.99 28.74 1.06
N LEU A 497 -47.78 28.85 0.50
CA LEU A 497 -46.71 29.68 1.07
C LEU A 497 -46.85 31.15 0.62
N PRO A 498 -46.67 32.13 1.53
CA PRO A 498 -46.85 33.54 1.21
C PRO A 498 -45.74 34.08 0.29
N ALA A 499 -46.00 35.20 -0.39
CA ALA A 499 -45.01 35.94 -1.19
C ALA A 499 -43.95 36.66 -0.32
N ASN A 500 -43.19 35.92 0.47
CA ASN A 500 -42.06 36.41 1.26
C ASN A 500 -40.91 35.40 1.28
N ASP A 501 -39.77 35.82 1.84
CA ASP A 501 -38.58 34.96 2.01
C ASP A 501 -38.45 34.41 3.44
N GLY A 502 -39.59 34.17 4.09
CA GLY A 502 -39.63 33.61 5.45
C GLY A 502 -39.02 32.22 5.54
N SER A 503 -38.65 31.84 6.76
CA SER A 503 -38.17 30.49 7.08
C SER A 503 -38.85 29.94 8.33
N GLY A 504 -38.99 28.62 8.38
CA GLY A 504 -39.68 27.93 9.45
C GLY A 504 -39.98 26.48 9.06
N ALA A 505 -40.58 25.72 9.97
CA ALA A 505 -41.01 24.36 9.68
C ALA A 505 -42.52 24.27 9.56
N ILE A 506 -42.98 23.53 8.55
CA ILE A 506 -44.39 23.15 8.41
C ILE A 506 -44.73 22.21 9.56
N ILE A 507 -43.92 21.16 9.75
CA ILE A 507 -43.98 20.27 10.91
C ILE A 507 -42.55 19.96 11.37
N ALA A 508 -42.32 19.89 12.67
CA ALA A 508 -40.99 19.61 13.20
C ALA A 508 -41.02 18.97 14.57
N ARG A 509 -39.98 18.18 14.84
CA ARG A 509 -39.62 17.69 16.16
C ARG A 509 -38.17 18.10 16.37
N MET A 510 -37.95 19.28 16.96
CA MET A 510 -36.63 19.92 17.02
C MET A 510 -36.34 20.47 18.42
N ASP A 511 -35.27 20.01 19.02
CA ASP A 511 -34.82 20.40 20.36
C ASP A 511 -33.65 21.40 20.26
N ASP A 512 -33.99 22.68 20.35
CA ASP A 512 -33.02 23.79 20.27
C ASP A 512 -32.10 23.89 21.50
N GLN A 513 -32.44 23.23 22.61
CA GLN A 513 -31.60 23.17 23.81
C GLN A 513 -30.53 22.07 23.72
N ASN A 514 -30.67 21.15 22.78
CA ASN A 514 -29.73 20.05 22.55
C ASN A 514 -29.16 20.12 21.13
N ASP A 515 -28.47 21.24 20.83
CA ASP A 515 -27.77 21.47 19.54
C ASP A 515 -28.67 21.35 18.30
N TYR A 516 -29.95 21.72 18.42
CA TYR A 516 -30.96 21.55 17.37
C TYR A 516 -31.13 20.09 16.95
N ARG A 517 -31.06 19.15 17.89
CA ARG A 517 -31.31 17.73 17.60
C ARG A 517 -32.76 17.52 17.13
N GLY A 518 -32.97 16.69 16.13
CA GLY A 518 -34.30 16.36 15.63
C GLY A 518 -34.43 16.35 14.12
N TRP A 519 -35.66 16.54 13.63
CA TRP A 519 -35.96 16.63 12.20
C TRP A 519 -37.10 17.63 11.91
N ASP A 520 -37.18 18.09 10.66
CA ASP A 520 -38.24 19.00 10.21
C ASP A 520 -38.65 18.82 8.73
N LEU A 521 -39.88 19.23 8.42
CA LEU A 521 -40.30 19.60 7.08
C LEU A 521 -40.10 21.12 6.95
N TRP A 522 -38.98 21.51 6.35
CA TRP A 522 -38.45 22.86 6.39
C TRP A 522 -38.87 23.69 5.19
N VAL A 523 -39.05 24.99 5.43
CA VAL A 523 -39.20 26.03 4.42
C VAL A 523 -38.14 27.11 4.64
N GLU A 524 -37.40 27.49 3.58
CA GLU A 524 -36.57 28.70 3.56
C GLU A 524 -36.70 29.43 2.22
N GLY A 525 -37.22 30.65 2.24
CA GLY A 525 -37.40 31.43 1.02
C GLY A 525 -38.24 30.71 -0.04
N ARG A 526 -39.36 30.10 0.39
CA ARG A 526 -40.25 29.23 -0.41
C ARG A 526 -39.58 27.98 -1.01
N ARG A 527 -38.40 27.59 -0.54
CA ARG A 527 -37.79 26.30 -0.86
C ARG A 527 -38.11 25.31 0.22
N VAL A 528 -38.40 24.07 -0.16
CA VAL A 528 -38.80 23.02 0.77
C VAL A 528 -37.65 22.04 0.95
N GLY A 529 -37.47 21.56 2.17
CA GLY A 529 -36.43 20.59 2.46
C GLY A 529 -36.63 19.91 3.79
N MET A 530 -35.57 19.29 4.27
CA MET A 530 -35.54 18.61 5.55
C MET A 530 -34.16 18.69 6.15
N HIS A 531 -34.14 18.80 7.47
CA HIS A 531 -32.97 18.51 8.28
C HIS A 531 -33.18 17.20 9.05
N LEU A 532 -32.09 16.45 9.21
CA LEU A 532 -31.94 15.42 10.26
C LEU A 532 -30.69 15.79 11.05
N ILE A 533 -30.82 16.01 12.36
CA ILE A 533 -29.76 16.63 13.15
C ILE A 533 -29.56 15.85 14.45
N HIS A 534 -28.30 15.49 14.71
CA HIS A 534 -27.84 15.22 16.07
C HIS A 534 -27.25 16.46 16.73
N LYS A 535 -26.38 17.16 15.98
CA LYS A 535 -25.75 18.42 16.36
C LYS A 535 -25.53 19.29 15.12
N TRP A 536 -26.15 20.46 15.07
CA TRP A 536 -26.00 21.36 13.94
C TRP A 536 -24.64 22.09 13.95
N GLN A 537 -23.85 22.13 12.87
CA GLN A 537 -24.04 21.50 11.55
C GLN A 537 -23.11 20.29 11.31
N ASP A 538 -22.28 19.93 12.28
CA ASP A 538 -21.20 18.94 12.14
C ASP A 538 -21.68 17.48 12.09
N ASP A 539 -22.88 17.21 12.62
CA ASP A 539 -23.50 15.88 12.70
C ASP A 539 -24.96 15.99 12.28
N ALA A 540 -25.16 16.24 10.99
CA ALA A 540 -26.45 16.51 10.39
C ALA A 540 -26.52 16.14 8.90
N LEU A 541 -27.75 16.00 8.40
CA LEU A 541 -28.12 16.03 6.99
C LEU A 541 -28.97 17.27 6.73
N LYS A 542 -28.72 17.97 5.62
CA LYS A 542 -29.61 19.02 5.11
C LYS A 542 -29.70 18.94 3.60
N ALA A 543 -30.92 18.80 3.10
CA ALA A 543 -31.23 18.93 1.69
C ALA A 543 -32.47 19.80 1.48
N VAL A 544 -32.36 20.81 0.61
CA VAL A 544 -33.42 21.78 0.31
C VAL A 544 -33.56 21.93 -1.21
N SER A 545 -34.77 22.06 -1.73
CA SER A 545 -35.03 22.26 -3.15
C SER A 545 -34.28 23.49 -3.68
N ARG A 546 -33.73 23.41 -4.90
CA ARG A 546 -33.14 24.59 -5.57
C ARG A 546 -34.21 25.59 -5.97
N ASN A 547 -35.33 25.06 -6.46
CA ASN A 547 -36.46 25.83 -6.96
C ASN A 547 -37.36 26.26 -5.81
N GLN A 548 -37.88 27.48 -5.92
CA GLN A 548 -38.93 27.99 -5.04
C GLN A 548 -40.29 27.49 -5.52
N VAL A 549 -41.18 27.15 -4.60
CA VAL A 549 -42.60 27.02 -4.93
C VAL A 549 -43.17 28.39 -5.25
N LYS A 550 -44.22 28.43 -6.06
CA LYS A 550 -44.91 29.69 -6.36
C LYS A 550 -45.60 30.23 -5.11
N ALA A 551 -45.57 31.54 -4.95
CA ALA A 551 -46.23 32.21 -3.84
C ALA A 551 -47.75 32.19 -4.02
N ASP A 552 -48.46 32.07 -2.91
CA ASP A 552 -49.93 32.14 -2.82
C ASP A 552 -50.67 31.15 -3.75
N GLU A 553 -50.00 30.06 -4.13
CA GLU A 553 -50.56 28.93 -4.87
C GLU A 553 -50.50 27.67 -4.00
N TRP A 554 -51.58 26.88 -4.01
CA TRP A 554 -51.59 25.58 -3.36
C TRP A 554 -50.60 24.64 -4.05
N THR A 555 -49.72 24.05 -3.25
CA THR A 555 -48.65 23.18 -3.70
C THR A 555 -48.57 21.97 -2.78
N HIS A 556 -48.55 20.77 -3.36
CA HIS A 556 -48.23 19.57 -2.60
C HIS A 556 -46.73 19.47 -2.44
N VAL A 557 -46.26 19.37 -1.21
CA VAL A 557 -44.84 19.22 -0.90
C VAL A 557 -44.65 17.89 -0.20
N CYS A 558 -43.64 17.12 -0.62
CA CYS A 558 -43.32 15.85 0.00
C CYS A 558 -41.80 15.72 0.11
N VAL A 559 -41.33 15.28 1.28
CA VAL A 559 -39.92 14.96 1.51
C VAL A 559 -39.82 13.54 2.05
N THR A 560 -38.92 12.75 1.48
CA THR A 560 -38.66 11.37 1.88
C THR A 560 -37.21 11.21 2.32
N TYR A 561 -36.96 10.36 3.31
CA TYR A 561 -35.64 9.92 3.73
C TYR A 561 -35.57 8.39 3.73
N ASP A 562 -34.50 7.83 3.18
CA ASP A 562 -34.34 6.39 2.95
C ASP A 562 -33.55 5.65 4.05
N GLY A 563 -33.13 6.34 5.12
CA GLY A 563 -32.33 5.74 6.19
C GLY A 563 -30.83 5.60 5.89
N SER A 564 -30.35 6.09 4.75
CA SER A 564 -28.97 5.86 4.26
C SER A 564 -27.86 6.59 5.04
N LEU A 565 -28.21 7.47 5.98
CA LEU A 565 -27.28 8.38 6.66
C LEU A 565 -26.56 9.35 5.70
N LYS A 566 -27.15 9.56 4.50
CA LYS A 566 -26.65 10.46 3.47
C LYS A 566 -27.72 11.45 3.06
N ALA A 567 -27.31 12.69 2.81
CA ALA A 567 -28.18 13.73 2.29
C ALA A 567 -28.77 13.37 0.92
N ALA A 568 -28.06 12.55 0.13
CA ALA A 568 -28.56 11.98 -1.11
C ALA A 568 -29.81 11.09 -0.92
N GLY A 569 -30.02 10.54 0.29
CA GLY A 569 -31.20 9.81 0.70
C GLY A 569 -32.43 10.69 0.95
N ILE A 570 -32.24 12.00 1.11
CA ILE A 570 -33.33 12.97 1.22
C ILE A 570 -33.78 13.37 -0.20
N LYS A 571 -35.04 13.07 -0.55
CA LYS A 571 -35.66 13.48 -1.81
C LYS A 571 -36.79 14.45 -1.56
N VAL A 572 -36.85 15.52 -2.35
CA VAL A 572 -37.91 16.53 -2.29
C VAL A 572 -38.75 16.44 -3.56
N TYR A 573 -40.07 16.45 -3.40
CA TYR A 573 -41.06 16.43 -4.48
C TYR A 573 -41.99 17.63 -4.33
N ILE A 574 -42.27 18.31 -5.43
CA ILE A 574 -43.22 19.42 -5.52
C ILE A 574 -44.29 19.01 -6.54
N ASN A 575 -45.55 18.92 -6.12
CA ASN A 575 -46.66 18.40 -6.94
C ASN A 575 -46.37 17.02 -7.54
N GLY A 576 -45.65 16.17 -6.81
CA GLY A 576 -45.23 14.83 -7.25
C GLY A 576 -43.97 14.82 -8.13
N GLU A 577 -43.48 15.97 -8.58
CA GLU A 577 -42.29 16.07 -9.43
C GLU A 577 -41.01 16.17 -8.59
N PRO A 578 -40.00 15.30 -8.84
CA PRO A 578 -38.74 15.31 -8.09
C PRO A 578 -37.96 16.61 -8.33
N GLN A 579 -37.40 17.17 -7.26
CA GLN A 579 -36.68 18.43 -7.31
C GLN A 579 -35.17 18.24 -7.12
N PRO A 580 -34.34 18.97 -7.89
CA PRO A 580 -32.93 19.07 -7.57
C PRO A 580 -32.75 19.80 -6.23
N THR A 581 -31.81 19.33 -5.42
CA THR A 581 -31.55 19.88 -4.09
C THR A 581 -30.16 20.51 -3.96
N ASN A 582 -30.04 21.42 -3.00
CA ASN A 582 -28.77 21.89 -2.46
C ASN A 582 -28.51 21.13 -1.15
N VAL A 583 -27.31 20.56 -1.03
CA VAL A 583 -26.84 19.85 0.17
C VAL A 583 -25.83 20.74 0.87
N THR A 584 -26.05 21.02 2.15
CA THR A 584 -25.12 21.83 2.96
C THR A 584 -24.65 21.13 4.23
N ALA A 585 -25.15 19.92 4.52
CA ALA A 585 -24.68 19.04 5.59
C ALA A 585 -24.89 17.58 5.16
N ASP A 586 -23.88 16.74 5.34
CA ASP A 586 -23.89 15.32 4.92
C ASP A 586 -22.96 14.45 5.80
N ALA A 587 -23.12 14.57 7.12
CA ALA A 587 -22.19 13.98 8.09
C ALA A 587 -22.86 13.27 9.27
N LEU A 588 -24.16 12.97 9.18
CA LEU A 588 -24.94 12.39 10.28
C LEU A 588 -24.43 11.00 10.69
N LYS A 589 -24.15 10.84 11.99
CA LYS A 589 -23.63 9.61 12.63
C LYS A 589 -24.43 9.20 13.85
N ASN A 590 -24.93 10.17 14.63
CA ASN A 590 -25.58 9.93 15.91
C ASN A 590 -27.09 10.15 15.88
N THR A 591 -27.76 9.78 16.97
CA THR A 591 -29.24 9.74 17.04
C THR A 591 -29.89 11.10 16.81
N THR A 592 -31.05 11.09 16.16
CA THR A 592 -31.90 12.28 15.94
C THR A 592 -33.09 12.33 16.91
N ARG A 593 -33.21 11.38 17.84
CA ARG A 593 -34.34 11.32 18.78
C ARG A 593 -34.35 12.46 19.78
N THR A 594 -35.55 12.92 20.13
CA THR A 594 -35.74 14.01 21.09
C THR A 594 -36.89 13.73 22.06
N THR A 595 -36.88 14.39 23.21
CA THR A 595 -38.00 14.35 24.17
C THR A 595 -39.02 15.47 23.95
N VAL A 596 -38.73 16.46 23.12
CA VAL A 596 -39.66 17.55 22.77
C VAL A 596 -40.82 17.04 21.90
N PRO A 597 -42.02 17.63 21.99
CA PRO A 597 -43.14 17.20 21.18
C PRO A 597 -42.98 17.56 19.70
N LEU A 598 -43.63 16.79 18.82
CA LEU A 598 -43.83 17.16 17.41
C LEU A 598 -44.79 18.35 17.32
N LYS A 599 -44.47 19.35 16.50
CA LYS A 599 -45.23 20.60 16.39
C LYS A 599 -45.58 20.92 14.94
N LEU A 600 -46.81 21.38 14.71
CA LEU A 600 -47.24 22.00 13.45
C LEU A 600 -47.03 23.51 13.51
N GLY A 601 -46.51 24.10 12.44
CA GLY A 601 -46.33 25.54 12.25
C GLY A 601 -45.18 26.16 13.05
N GLN A 602 -44.34 25.34 13.68
CA GLN A 602 -43.22 25.81 14.48
C GLN A 602 -42.10 24.78 14.50
N ARG A 603 -40.86 25.24 14.29
CA ARG A 603 -39.66 24.39 14.43
C ARG A 603 -39.30 24.19 15.90
N HIS A 604 -39.13 25.30 16.61
CA HIS A 604 -38.95 25.40 18.06
C HIS A 604 -39.49 26.78 18.50
N THR A 605 -39.52 27.08 19.80
CA THR A 605 -40.20 28.26 20.35
C THR A 605 -39.82 29.58 19.66
N GLY A 606 -38.56 29.72 19.24
CA GLY A 606 -38.04 30.92 18.55
C GLY A 606 -38.19 30.94 17.02
N SER A 607 -38.76 29.90 16.40
CA SER A 607 -38.82 29.75 14.93
C SER A 607 -40.21 29.29 14.46
N PRO A 608 -41.23 30.18 14.50
CA PRO A 608 -42.56 29.91 13.96
C PRO A 608 -42.60 30.08 12.43
N LEU A 609 -43.39 29.25 11.75
CA LEU A 609 -43.78 29.47 10.35
C LEU A 609 -45.06 30.30 10.33
N THR A 610 -45.03 31.48 9.71
CA THR A 610 -46.17 32.41 9.71
C THR A 610 -46.63 32.73 8.30
N GLY A 611 -47.93 33.00 8.14
CA GLY A 611 -48.51 33.37 6.85
C GLY A 611 -48.75 32.21 5.90
N THR A 612 -48.57 30.97 6.35
CA THR A 612 -48.74 29.75 5.56
C THR A 612 -50.11 29.12 5.84
N THR A 613 -50.83 28.73 4.79
CA THR A 613 -52.01 27.86 4.93
C THR A 613 -51.60 26.42 4.65
N VAL A 614 -52.07 25.47 5.47
CA VAL A 614 -51.77 24.04 5.39
C VAL A 614 -53.07 23.22 5.36
N ASN A 615 -53.05 22.11 4.63
CA ASN A 615 -54.17 21.16 4.51
C ASN A 615 -53.57 19.76 4.30
N ASP A 616 -54.13 18.74 4.95
CA ASP A 616 -53.74 17.31 4.84
C ASP A 616 -52.22 17.08 4.96
N ILE A 617 -51.70 17.19 6.19
CA ILE A 617 -50.30 16.93 6.57
C ILE A 617 -50.11 15.48 7.02
#